data_AF-A0A7V4GCR3-F1
#
_entry.id   AF-A0A7V4GCR3-F1
#
_cell.length_a   1.000
_cell.length_b   1.000
_cell.length_c   1.000
_cell.angle_alpha   90.00
_cell.angle_beta   90.00
_cell.angle_gamma   90.00
#
_symmetry.space_group_name_H-M   'P 1'
#
loop_
_entity.id
_entity.type
_entity.pdbx_description
1 polymer ?
#
loop_
_entity_poly.entity_id
_entity_poly.type
_entity_poly.pdbx_seq_one_letter_code
_entity_poly.pdbx_strand_id
1 'polypeptide(L)'
;MGAADRGHGRRRGGRRSGSGRRGVAGAAGGAGVRVRGRGDDVRALAGDGAGIPPGPRRRRSAARPGHAARRPVGRERDAAGGRAGRLRAAAGGRGRAGGAGRVDVFLRGLYSVGGLVPPPPFEPELGAWLWITPIPDDWDDARVAQKLREYNRQKLRLLAWHEAVPGQFTHAACASRVTPTWRRLLRSVYGDPATVEGWSTYAEELMLAATPHGRDPRMVLTHAKEELRALANVLIDIGLHAGGMSDEEALASMTERTFQERAEAEGKPRRAKLSSTQLCAYYLGVRAWREIRATAERAAGTAFDVRAFHDRALGEGAVPLPRLQEILLEEW
;
A
#
# COMPACT_ATOMS: atom_id res chain seq x y z
N MET A 1 -62.74 -17.41 31.98
CA MET A 1 -62.95 -17.92 30.60
C MET A 1 -61.57 -18.15 30.03
N GLY A 2 -61.00 -19.35 29.90
CA GLY A 2 -61.52 -20.68 29.55
C GLY A 2 -60.46 -21.22 28.55
N ALA A 3 -59.45 -21.95 29.05
CA ALA A 3 -59.31 -23.41 28.93
C ALA A 3 -58.95 -23.87 27.50
N ALA A 4 -57.70 -24.29 27.27
CA ALA A 4 -57.26 -25.71 27.23
C ALA A 4 -57.33 -26.23 25.76
N ASP A 5 -56.52 -27.18 25.26
CA ASP A 5 -55.74 -28.21 25.90
C ASP A 5 -54.75 -28.85 24.88
N ARG A 6 -53.63 -29.38 25.41
CA ARG A 6 -52.86 -30.62 25.11
C ARG A 6 -52.82 -31.21 23.67
N GLY A 7 -51.75 -31.89 23.23
CA GLY A 7 -50.62 -32.55 23.90
C GLY A 7 -49.76 -33.25 22.81
N HIS A 8 -48.43 -33.36 22.98
CA HIS A 8 -47.67 -34.44 23.65
C HIS A 8 -47.31 -35.66 22.79
N GLY A 9 -46.00 -35.98 22.79
CA GLY A 9 -45.43 -37.31 22.47
C GLY A 9 -44.14 -37.23 21.63
N ARG A 10 -42.90 -37.14 22.15
CA ARG A 10 -42.04 -38.21 22.74
C ARG A 10 -41.96 -39.45 21.81
N ARG A 11 -40.82 -40.10 21.47
CA ARG A 11 -39.54 -40.33 22.16
C ARG A 11 -38.64 -41.25 21.30
N ARG A 12 -37.30 -41.22 21.54
CA ARG A 12 -36.29 -42.33 21.51
C ARG A 12 -35.97 -42.97 20.13
N GLY A 13 -34.76 -43.47 19.82
CA GLY A 13 -33.51 -43.74 20.56
C GLY A 13 -32.61 -44.69 19.73
N GLY A 14 -31.39 -44.98 20.20
CA GLY A 14 -30.48 -46.05 19.69
C GLY A 14 -29.13 -45.50 19.20
N ARG A 15 -27.97 -45.55 19.90
CA ARG A 15 -27.08 -46.63 20.43
C ARG A 15 -26.40 -47.53 19.38
N ARG A 16 -25.05 -47.48 19.40
CA ARG A 16 -24.02 -48.57 19.42
C ARG A 16 -22.94 -48.59 18.30
N SER A 17 -21.68 -48.70 18.77
CA SER A 17 -20.48 -49.46 18.29
C SER A 17 -20.01 -49.33 16.83
N GLY A 18 -18.73 -49.35 16.45
CA GLY A 18 -17.47 -49.80 17.06
C GLY A 18 -16.59 -50.43 15.95
N SER A 19 -15.26 -50.51 16.18
CA SER A 19 -14.18 -51.04 15.30
C SER A 19 -13.67 -50.09 14.20
N GLY A 20 -12.37 -49.90 13.92
CA GLY A 20 -11.15 -50.59 14.37
C GLY A 20 -10.41 -51.23 13.19
N ARG A 21 -9.36 -50.57 12.66
CA ARG A 21 -8.19 -51.10 11.89
C ARG A 21 -7.29 -49.90 11.51
N ARG A 22 -6.19 -49.61 12.21
CA ARG A 22 -4.79 -50.11 12.04
C ARG A 22 -4.30 -50.13 10.59
N GLY A 23 -3.26 -49.34 10.29
CA GLY A 23 -2.58 -49.37 8.99
C GLY A 23 -1.40 -48.39 8.84
N VAL A 24 -0.37 -48.55 9.69
CA VAL A 24 1.08 -48.41 9.39
C VAL A 24 1.70 -47.01 9.19
N ALA A 25 2.80 -46.86 9.93
CA ALA A 25 3.71 -45.74 10.02
C ALA A 25 4.66 -45.63 8.80
N GLY A 26 5.02 -44.39 8.46
CA GLY A 26 6.24 -44.05 7.75
C GLY A 26 6.90 -42.89 8.49
N ALA A 27 7.92 -43.20 9.30
CA ALA A 27 8.76 -42.22 9.96
C ALA A 27 9.86 -41.75 8.99
N ALA A 28 10.07 -40.44 8.92
CA ALA A 28 11.36 -39.85 8.57
C ALA A 28 11.53 -38.61 9.44
N GLY A 29 12.50 -38.68 10.37
CA GLY A 29 12.81 -37.61 11.30
C GLY A 29 13.60 -36.47 10.66
N GLY A 30 13.64 -35.33 11.37
CA GLY A 30 14.50 -34.21 11.02
C GLY A 30 14.13 -32.91 11.76
N ALA A 31 14.69 -32.77 12.97
CA ALA A 31 14.89 -31.53 13.75
C ALA A 31 13.71 -30.57 13.96
N GLY A 32 13.12 -30.64 15.16
CA GLY A 32 12.23 -29.62 15.68
C GLY A 32 12.99 -28.44 16.30
N VAL A 33 12.37 -27.26 16.23
CA VAL A 33 12.50 -26.23 17.26
C VAL A 33 11.09 -25.91 17.74
N ARG A 34 10.83 -26.24 19.01
CA ARG A 34 9.58 -25.97 19.72
C ARG A 34 9.79 -24.68 20.52
N VAL A 35 9.16 -23.58 20.14
CA VAL A 35 9.09 -22.38 20.99
C VAL A 35 7.70 -22.32 21.62
N ARG A 36 7.65 -22.56 22.94
CA ARG A 36 6.56 -22.11 23.80
C ARG A 36 6.93 -20.71 24.31
N GLY A 37 6.06 -19.73 24.12
CA GLY A 37 6.15 -18.42 24.75
C GLY A 37 4.75 -17.90 25.04
N ARG A 38 4.46 -17.69 26.32
CA ARG A 38 3.25 -17.02 26.84
C ARG A 38 3.28 -15.53 26.46
N GLY A 39 2.12 -14.89 26.60
CA GLY A 39 1.95 -13.46 26.39
C GLY A 39 2.84 -12.58 27.27
N ASP A 40 2.78 -11.29 26.93
CA ASP A 40 3.37 -10.13 27.60
C ASP A 40 4.83 -9.85 27.24
N ASP A 41 5.04 -8.91 26.32
CA ASP A 41 5.95 -7.76 26.42
C ASP A 41 6.20 -7.10 25.05
N VAL A 42 5.52 -5.98 24.77
CA VAL A 42 5.99 -4.99 23.78
C VAL A 42 6.44 -3.77 24.57
N ARG A 43 7.71 -3.76 24.97
CA ARG A 43 8.37 -2.56 25.51
C ARG A 43 8.88 -1.67 24.38
N ALA A 44 8.31 -0.48 24.35
CA ALA A 44 8.89 0.83 24.04
C ALA A 44 10.12 0.91 23.12
N LEU A 45 9.93 1.56 21.97
CA LEU A 45 10.88 2.56 21.48
C LEU A 45 10.14 3.91 21.46
N ALA A 46 10.15 4.58 22.62
CA ALA A 46 9.93 6.01 22.68
C ALA A 46 11.23 6.67 22.19
N GLY A 47 11.18 7.28 21.00
CA GLY A 47 12.17 8.27 20.59
C GLY A 47 11.52 9.63 20.77
N ASP A 48 12.09 10.44 21.66
CA ASP A 48 11.62 11.77 22.01
C ASP A 48 11.41 12.65 20.77
N GLY A 49 10.37 13.49 20.85
CA GLY A 49 10.00 14.44 19.81
C GLY A 49 11.16 15.37 19.45
N ALA A 50 11.69 15.18 18.25
CA ALA A 50 12.53 16.16 17.60
C ALA A 50 11.70 16.81 16.49
N GLY A 51 11.26 18.05 16.74
CA GLY A 51 10.66 18.90 15.72
C GLY A 51 11.57 19.01 14.49
N ILE A 52 10.94 19.08 13.33
CA ILE A 52 11.60 19.25 12.03
C ILE A 52 12.39 20.57 12.03
N PRO A 53 13.74 20.58 11.95
CA PRO A 53 14.49 21.82 11.83
C PRO A 53 14.39 22.36 10.39
N PRO A 54 14.29 23.68 10.19
CA PRO A 54 14.29 24.27 8.86
C PRO A 54 15.66 24.08 8.18
N GLY A 55 15.64 23.68 6.92
CA GLY A 55 16.83 23.33 6.14
C GLY A 55 17.81 24.50 5.95
N PRO A 56 19.12 24.22 5.79
CA PRO A 56 20.13 25.25 5.66
C PRO A 56 20.07 25.95 4.29
N ARG A 57 20.00 27.28 4.31
CA ARG A 57 20.30 28.11 3.13
C ARG A 57 21.79 27.97 2.80
N ARG A 58 22.13 27.52 1.59
CA ARG A 58 23.52 27.58 1.10
C ARG A 58 23.66 28.28 -0.24
N ARG A 59 24.67 29.15 -0.21
CA ARG A 59 25.20 30.01 -1.28
C ARG A 59 25.75 29.16 -2.43
N ARG A 60 25.61 29.69 -3.65
CA ARG A 60 26.19 29.14 -4.88
C ARG A 60 27.71 29.23 -4.83
N SER A 61 28.38 28.12 -5.15
CA SER A 61 29.78 28.08 -5.59
C SER A 61 29.89 27.07 -6.72
N ALA A 62 30.47 27.50 -7.83
CA ALA A 62 30.59 26.75 -9.08
C ALA A 62 31.85 25.87 -9.06
N ALA A 63 31.73 24.62 -9.53
CA ALA A 63 32.87 23.80 -9.90
C ALA A 63 32.54 22.99 -11.17
N ARG A 64 33.48 23.00 -12.12
CA ARG A 64 33.41 22.39 -13.46
C ARG A 64 33.64 20.85 -13.42
N PRO A 65 33.17 20.07 -14.41
CA PRO A 65 33.27 18.62 -14.39
C PRO A 65 34.60 18.09 -14.98
N GLY A 66 35.20 17.12 -14.28
CA GLY A 66 36.30 16.30 -14.78
C GLY A 66 35.81 14.94 -15.27
N HIS A 67 36.17 14.58 -16.49
CA HIS A 67 35.93 13.28 -17.11
C HIS A 67 36.73 12.16 -16.42
N ALA A 68 36.09 11.03 -16.13
CA ALA A 68 36.78 9.77 -15.85
C ALA A 68 36.08 8.61 -16.59
N ALA A 69 36.90 7.85 -17.32
CA ALA A 69 36.53 6.82 -18.27
C ALA A 69 35.95 5.55 -17.60
N ARG A 70 35.03 4.90 -18.30
CA ARG A 70 34.38 3.63 -17.90
C ARG A 70 35.33 2.45 -18.15
N ARG A 71 35.40 1.52 -17.20
CA ARG A 71 35.94 0.15 -17.40
C ARG A 71 34.78 -0.85 -17.50
N PRO A 72 34.88 -1.91 -18.32
CA PRO A 72 33.81 -2.88 -18.50
C PRO A 72 33.80 -3.88 -17.33
N VAL A 73 32.61 -4.18 -16.80
CA VAL A 73 32.39 -5.24 -15.82
C VAL A 73 31.96 -6.50 -16.57
N GLY A 74 32.72 -7.57 -16.39
CA GLY A 74 32.49 -8.89 -16.99
C GLY A 74 31.19 -9.54 -16.50
N ARG A 75 30.59 -10.33 -17.39
CA ARG A 75 29.42 -11.18 -17.12
C ARG A 75 29.83 -12.37 -16.25
N GLU A 76 29.26 -12.48 -15.07
CA GLU A 76 29.23 -13.72 -14.31
C GLU A 76 27.77 -14.16 -14.18
N ARG A 77 27.47 -15.38 -14.67
CA ARG A 77 26.14 -15.98 -14.69
C ARG A 77 25.98 -16.81 -13.42
N ASP A 78 25.19 -16.33 -12.45
CA ASP A 78 24.72 -17.17 -11.36
C ASP A 78 23.25 -17.55 -11.55
N ALA A 79 23.06 -18.84 -11.82
CA ALA A 79 21.78 -19.51 -11.80
C ALA A 79 21.42 -19.86 -10.36
N ALA A 80 20.39 -19.21 -9.80
CA ALA A 80 19.74 -19.66 -8.57
C ALA A 80 18.23 -19.48 -8.69
N GLY A 81 17.54 -20.60 -8.95
CA GLY A 81 16.09 -20.69 -9.09
C GLY A 81 15.35 -20.17 -7.85
N GLY A 82 14.28 -19.41 -8.11
CA GLY A 82 13.46 -18.76 -7.10
C GLY A 82 12.76 -19.76 -6.17
N ARG A 83 12.95 -19.55 -4.87
CA ARG A 83 11.96 -19.92 -3.85
C ARG A 83 11.31 -18.63 -3.36
N ALA A 84 10.08 -18.39 -3.78
CA ALA A 84 9.24 -17.32 -3.24
C ALA A 84 8.94 -17.63 -1.75
N GLY A 85 9.56 -16.88 -0.85
CA GLY A 85 9.27 -16.93 0.58
C GLY A 85 7.87 -16.38 0.88
N ARG A 86 7.04 -17.16 1.57
CA ARG A 86 5.71 -16.74 2.03
C ARG A 86 5.88 -15.87 3.29
N LEU A 87 5.59 -14.58 3.18
CA LEU A 87 5.35 -13.73 4.36
C LEU A 87 3.92 -14.00 4.86
N ARG A 88 3.80 -14.52 6.08
CA ARG A 88 2.52 -14.83 6.73
C ARG A 88 2.27 -13.79 7.82
N ALA A 89 1.44 -12.79 7.55
CA ALA A 89 0.94 -11.90 8.60
C ALA A 89 -0.19 -12.61 9.34
N ALA A 90 -0.01 -12.86 10.64
CA ALA A 90 -1.03 -13.47 11.49
C ALA A 90 -2.05 -12.43 11.92
N ALA A 91 -3.22 -12.42 11.28
CA ALA A 91 -4.43 -11.81 11.85
C ALA A 91 -5.34 -12.95 12.33
N GLY A 92 -5.70 -12.92 13.62
CA GLY A 92 -6.54 -13.92 14.26
C GLY A 92 -7.95 -13.92 13.67
N GLY A 93 -8.29 -14.98 12.95
CA GLY A 93 -9.61 -15.25 12.37
C GLY A 93 -9.47 -16.34 11.32
N ARG A 94 -10.42 -17.28 11.23
CA ARG A 94 -10.35 -18.45 10.34
C ARG A 94 -10.56 -18.11 8.84
N GLY A 95 -10.05 -16.97 8.37
CA GLY A 95 -10.01 -16.58 6.96
C GLY A 95 -8.68 -16.98 6.31
N ARG A 96 -8.69 -17.28 5.01
CA ARG A 96 -7.45 -17.55 4.27
C ARG A 96 -6.66 -16.24 4.21
N ALA A 97 -5.52 -16.19 4.91
CA ALA A 97 -4.61 -15.06 4.87
C ALA A 97 -4.15 -14.79 3.42
N GLY A 98 -4.22 -13.52 3.02
CA GLY A 98 -3.84 -13.01 1.70
C GLY A 98 -2.42 -13.39 1.25
N GLY A 99 -2.11 -13.13 -0.02
CA GLY A 99 -0.85 -13.54 -0.64
C GLY A 99 -0.37 -12.61 -1.75
N ALA A 100 0.81 -12.92 -2.30
CA ALA A 100 1.31 -12.27 -3.51
C ALA A 100 0.83 -13.02 -4.75
N GLY A 101 0.31 -12.29 -5.74
CA GLY A 101 -0.24 -12.83 -6.99
C GLY A 101 0.36 -12.16 -8.23
N ARG A 102 0.14 -12.75 -9.40
CA ARG A 102 0.45 -12.12 -10.70
C ARG A 102 -0.75 -11.33 -11.18
N VAL A 103 -0.52 -10.17 -11.79
CA VAL A 103 -1.59 -9.42 -12.47
C VAL A 103 -2.02 -10.16 -13.75
N ASP A 104 -3.32 -10.44 -13.86
CA ASP A 104 -3.93 -11.00 -15.07
C ASP A 104 -3.76 -10.06 -16.27
N VAL A 105 -3.60 -10.64 -17.47
CA VAL A 105 -3.20 -9.91 -18.69
C VAL A 105 -4.08 -8.67 -18.95
N PHE A 106 -5.39 -8.78 -18.76
CA PHE A 106 -6.34 -7.70 -19.00
C PHE A 106 -6.24 -6.55 -17.97
N LEU A 107 -5.68 -6.79 -16.79
CA LEU A 107 -5.53 -5.79 -15.72
C LEU A 107 -4.16 -5.10 -15.72
N ARG A 108 -3.20 -5.56 -16.52
CA ARG A 108 -1.84 -4.99 -16.58
C ARG A 108 -1.79 -3.54 -17.06
N GLY A 109 -2.82 -3.08 -17.79
CA GLY A 109 -2.96 -1.68 -18.18
C GLY A 109 -3.30 -0.75 -17.01
N LEU A 110 -3.94 -1.27 -15.96
CA LEU A 110 -4.29 -0.54 -14.75
C LEU A 110 -3.18 -0.65 -13.68
N TYR A 111 -2.59 -1.83 -13.54
CA TYR A 111 -1.47 -2.11 -12.62
C TYR A 111 -0.14 -2.13 -13.38
N SER A 112 0.48 -0.96 -13.59
CA SER A 112 1.71 -0.85 -14.41
C SER A 112 2.93 -1.58 -13.83
N VAL A 113 2.94 -1.86 -12.52
CA VAL A 113 3.94 -2.73 -11.85
C VAL A 113 3.36 -3.59 -10.76
N GLY A 114 2.38 -3.09 -10.03
CA GLY A 114 1.75 -3.84 -8.98
C GLY A 114 0.73 -2.98 -8.27
N GLY A 115 -0.04 -3.61 -7.40
CA GLY A 115 -0.97 -2.91 -6.54
C GLY A 115 -1.72 -3.86 -5.62
N LEU A 116 -2.36 -3.28 -4.61
CA LEU A 116 -3.24 -4.02 -3.74
C LEU A 116 -4.56 -4.35 -4.44
N VAL A 117 -5.01 -5.58 -4.26
CA VAL A 117 -6.40 -5.97 -4.41
C VAL A 117 -6.98 -6.16 -3.02
N PRO A 118 -7.85 -5.24 -2.55
CA PRO A 118 -8.44 -5.34 -1.23
C PRO A 118 -9.42 -6.53 -1.18
N PRO A 119 -9.76 -7.00 0.03
CA PRO A 119 -10.76 -8.06 0.16
C PRO A 119 -12.13 -7.59 -0.37
N PRO A 120 -12.90 -8.46 -1.03
CA PRO A 120 -14.23 -8.11 -1.52
C PRO A 120 -15.15 -7.60 -0.39
N PRO A 121 -15.94 -6.54 -0.60
CA PRO A 121 -16.75 -5.94 0.47
C PRO A 121 -17.75 -6.91 1.14
N PHE A 122 -18.31 -7.84 0.36
CA PHE A 122 -19.30 -8.83 0.81
C PHE A 122 -18.67 -10.16 1.28
N GLU A 123 -17.43 -10.45 0.90
CA GLU A 123 -16.71 -11.68 1.23
C GLU A 123 -15.30 -11.36 1.77
N PRO A 124 -15.20 -10.62 2.89
CA PRO A 124 -13.91 -10.12 3.39
C PRO A 124 -12.94 -11.25 3.79
N GLU A 125 -13.44 -12.45 4.05
CA GLU A 125 -12.69 -13.65 4.39
C GLU A 125 -11.80 -14.19 3.26
N LEU A 126 -12.02 -13.74 2.01
CA LEU A 126 -11.18 -14.09 0.85
C LEU A 126 -9.81 -13.41 0.89
N GLY A 127 -9.65 -12.38 1.72
CA GLY A 127 -8.37 -11.72 1.98
C GLY A 127 -7.93 -10.74 0.89
N ALA A 128 -6.79 -10.09 1.12
CA ALA A 128 -6.21 -9.09 0.23
C ALA A 128 -4.97 -9.64 -0.50
N TRP A 129 -4.70 -9.17 -1.71
CA TRP A 129 -3.61 -9.69 -2.55
C TRP A 129 -2.71 -8.56 -3.01
N LEU A 130 -1.40 -8.72 -2.83
CA LEU A 130 -0.44 -7.83 -3.48
C LEU A 130 -0.13 -8.40 -4.85
N TRP A 131 -0.61 -7.75 -5.90
CA TRP A 131 -0.29 -8.16 -7.24
C TRP A 131 0.98 -7.50 -7.76
N ILE A 132 1.79 -8.28 -8.48
CA ILE A 132 2.97 -7.81 -9.19
C ILE A 132 2.82 -8.17 -10.67
N THR A 133 3.00 -7.17 -11.53
CA THR A 133 2.95 -7.29 -12.98
C THR A 133 4.31 -7.82 -13.47
N PRO A 134 4.35 -9.04 -14.06
CA PRO A 134 5.58 -9.54 -14.65
C PRO A 134 5.97 -8.70 -15.86
N ILE A 135 7.28 -8.61 -16.12
CA ILE A 135 7.79 -8.03 -17.36
C ILE A 135 7.37 -8.95 -18.52
N PRO A 136 6.75 -8.43 -19.59
CA PRO A 136 6.36 -9.25 -20.74
C PRO A 136 7.56 -9.90 -21.44
N ASP A 137 7.39 -11.15 -21.87
CA ASP A 137 8.44 -11.95 -22.51
C ASP A 137 8.80 -11.44 -23.93
N ASP A 138 7.94 -10.62 -24.54
CA ASP A 138 8.10 -10.03 -25.86
C ASP A 138 8.81 -8.66 -25.85
N TRP A 139 9.25 -8.18 -24.69
CA TRP A 139 10.01 -6.93 -24.58
C TRP A 139 11.48 -7.12 -24.92
N ASP A 140 12.06 -6.16 -25.64
CA ASP A 140 13.50 -6.12 -25.87
C ASP A 140 14.31 -5.76 -24.60
N ASP A 141 15.60 -6.14 -24.59
CA ASP A 141 16.50 -5.92 -23.46
C ASP A 141 16.59 -4.44 -23.03
N ALA A 142 16.48 -3.50 -23.97
CA ALA A 142 16.58 -2.08 -23.68
C ALA A 142 15.36 -1.58 -22.90
N ARG A 143 14.17 -2.02 -23.27
CA ARG A 143 12.91 -1.71 -22.59
C ARG A 143 12.83 -2.39 -21.23
N VAL A 144 13.26 -3.65 -21.13
CA VAL A 144 13.41 -4.37 -19.85
C VAL A 144 14.33 -3.59 -18.91
N ALA A 145 15.50 -3.16 -19.40
CA ALA A 145 16.45 -2.38 -18.61
C ALA A 145 15.86 -1.04 -18.15
N GLN A 146 15.12 -0.31 -19.00
CA GLN A 146 14.42 0.93 -18.60
C GLN A 146 13.45 0.67 -17.44
N LYS A 147 12.62 -0.36 -17.54
CA LYS A 147 11.65 -0.71 -16.48
C LYS A 147 12.35 -1.08 -15.17
N LEU A 148 13.44 -1.85 -15.22
CA LEU A 148 14.18 -2.22 -14.02
C LEU A 148 14.95 -1.05 -13.39
N ARG A 149 15.38 -0.06 -14.17
CA ARG A 149 15.97 1.18 -13.63
C ARG A 149 14.92 2.05 -12.95
N GLU A 150 13.75 2.17 -13.55
CA GLU A 150 12.60 2.87 -12.98
C GLU A 150 12.16 2.22 -11.65
N TYR A 151 11.99 0.89 -11.66
CA TYR A 151 11.61 0.08 -10.51
C TYR A 151 12.82 -0.56 -9.83
N ASN A 152 13.80 0.29 -9.52
CA ASN A 152 14.98 -0.10 -8.75
C ASN A 152 14.62 -0.46 -7.29
N ARG A 153 15.63 -0.87 -6.50
CA ARG A 153 15.45 -1.31 -5.11
C ARG A 153 14.76 -0.28 -4.22
N GLN A 154 15.10 1.00 -4.37
CA GLN A 154 14.48 2.09 -3.62
C GLN A 154 13.01 2.24 -4.01
N LYS A 155 12.71 2.25 -5.32
CA LYS A 155 11.35 2.39 -5.81
C LYS A 155 10.46 1.20 -5.43
N LEU A 156 10.97 -0.02 -5.50
CA LEU A 156 10.24 -1.22 -5.05
C LEU A 156 9.98 -1.21 -3.53
N ARG A 157 10.87 -0.59 -2.74
CA ARG A 157 10.64 -0.41 -1.31
C ARG A 157 9.53 0.60 -1.04
N LEU A 158 9.53 1.74 -1.74
CA LEU A 158 8.41 2.69 -1.68
C LEU A 158 7.10 2.02 -2.08
N LEU A 159 7.09 1.27 -3.19
CA LEU A 159 5.92 0.51 -3.62
C LEU A 159 5.43 -0.47 -2.55
N ALA A 160 6.34 -1.17 -1.88
CA ALA A 160 5.97 -2.08 -0.80
C ALA A 160 5.33 -1.35 0.40
N TRP A 161 5.83 -0.16 0.76
CA TRP A 161 5.19 0.66 1.80
C TRP A 161 3.84 1.19 1.36
N HIS A 162 3.74 1.63 0.10
CA HIS A 162 2.54 2.17 -0.51
C HIS A 162 1.41 1.14 -0.57
N GLU A 163 1.68 -0.06 -1.08
CA GLU A 163 0.63 -1.05 -1.35
C GLU A 163 0.33 -1.95 -0.15
N ALA A 164 1.35 -2.23 0.67
CA ALA A 164 1.24 -3.12 1.81
C ALA A 164 1.22 -2.33 3.12
N VAL A 165 2.29 -2.42 3.90
CA VAL A 165 2.35 -1.87 5.25
C VAL A 165 3.37 -0.72 5.27
N PRO A 166 3.00 0.50 5.71
CA PRO A 166 1.73 0.87 6.33
C PRO A 166 0.66 1.49 5.40
N GLY A 167 0.79 1.38 4.07
CA GLY A 167 -0.11 2.01 3.11
C GLY A 167 -1.46 1.30 2.89
N GLN A 168 -1.80 1.00 1.64
CA GLN A 168 -3.14 0.57 1.23
C GLN A 168 -3.65 -0.64 2.01
N PHE A 169 -2.82 -1.65 2.27
CA PHE A 169 -3.26 -2.84 3.00
C PHE A 169 -3.64 -2.50 4.44
N THR A 170 -2.86 -1.66 5.11
CA THR A 170 -3.19 -1.21 6.47
C THR A 170 -4.48 -0.41 6.47
N HIS A 171 -4.66 0.51 5.52
CA HIS A 171 -5.92 1.26 5.39
C HIS A 171 -7.12 0.32 5.19
N ALA A 172 -7.02 -0.64 4.26
CA ALA A 172 -8.07 -1.61 4.01
C ALA A 172 -8.35 -2.50 5.24
N ALA A 173 -7.30 -2.92 5.97
CA ALA A 173 -7.43 -3.70 7.19
C ALA A 173 -8.17 -2.93 8.28
N CYS A 174 -7.88 -1.64 8.47
CA CYS A 174 -8.61 -0.79 9.40
C CYS A 174 -10.06 -0.55 8.94
N ALA A 175 -10.26 -0.19 7.68
CA ALA A 175 -11.59 0.04 7.09
C ALA A 175 -12.50 -1.20 7.20
N SER A 176 -11.94 -2.41 7.16
CA SER A 176 -12.70 -3.66 7.33
C SER A 176 -13.35 -3.81 8.72
N ARG A 177 -12.86 -3.07 9.71
CA ARG A 177 -13.35 -3.09 11.10
C ARG A 177 -14.42 -2.02 11.37
N VAL A 178 -14.74 -1.17 10.39
CA VAL A 178 -15.77 -0.14 10.52
C VAL A 178 -17.11 -0.77 10.90
N THR A 179 -17.75 -0.20 11.93
CA THR A 179 -19.10 -0.57 12.36
C THR A 179 -20.02 0.64 12.39
N PRO A 180 -21.34 0.46 12.18
CA PRO A 180 -22.03 -0.78 11.80
C PRO A 180 -21.71 -1.22 10.36
N THR A 181 -22.01 -2.48 10.02
CA THR A 181 -21.68 -3.11 8.73
C THR A 181 -22.09 -2.30 7.50
N TRP A 182 -23.22 -1.59 7.54
CA TRP A 182 -23.65 -0.77 6.41
C TRP A 182 -22.67 0.37 6.10
N ARG A 183 -22.01 0.97 7.11
CA ARG A 183 -20.97 1.99 6.89
C ARG A 183 -19.76 1.39 6.19
N ARG A 184 -19.31 0.22 6.66
CA ARG A 184 -18.21 -0.52 6.03
C ARG A 184 -18.51 -0.81 4.56
N LEU A 185 -19.69 -1.34 4.26
CA LEU A 185 -20.09 -1.68 2.88
C LEU A 185 -20.13 -0.43 1.99
N LEU A 186 -20.79 0.65 2.44
CA LEU A 186 -20.84 1.90 1.66
C LEU A 186 -19.45 2.47 1.40
N ARG A 187 -18.59 2.55 2.42
CA ARG A 187 -17.22 3.09 2.31
C ARG A 187 -16.29 2.18 1.51
N SER A 188 -16.58 0.88 1.42
CA SER A 188 -15.80 -0.06 0.61
C SER A 188 -16.20 -0.03 -0.87
N VAL A 189 -17.48 0.24 -1.18
CA VAL A 189 -18.01 0.27 -2.55
C VAL A 189 -17.90 1.66 -3.17
N TYR A 190 -18.15 2.71 -2.39
CA TYR A 190 -18.20 4.11 -2.83
C TYR A 190 -17.15 4.99 -2.14
N GLY A 191 -16.06 4.38 -1.67
CA GLY A 191 -15.00 5.09 -0.97
C GLY A 191 -14.29 6.12 -1.84
N ASP A 192 -13.78 7.17 -1.23
CA ASP A 192 -12.99 8.20 -1.92
C ASP A 192 -11.56 7.69 -2.20
N PRO A 193 -11.16 7.55 -3.48
CA PRO A 193 -9.81 7.13 -3.84
C PRO A 193 -8.72 8.09 -3.33
N ALA A 194 -9.01 9.39 -3.19
CA ALA A 194 -8.04 10.35 -2.69
C ALA A 194 -7.68 10.09 -1.23
N THR A 195 -8.62 9.59 -0.43
CA THR A 195 -8.35 9.18 0.95
C THR A 195 -7.39 8.01 1.00
N VAL A 196 -7.59 6.99 0.16
CA VAL A 196 -6.78 5.76 0.13
C VAL A 196 -5.38 6.01 -0.46
N GLU A 197 -5.31 6.61 -1.64
CA GLU A 197 -4.05 6.90 -2.33
C GLU A 197 -3.26 7.99 -1.61
N GLY A 198 -3.96 8.96 -1.04
CA GLY A 198 -3.37 9.99 -0.19
C GLY A 198 -2.76 9.42 1.08
N TRP A 199 -3.46 8.51 1.77
CA TRP A 199 -2.94 7.83 2.96
C TRP A 199 -1.67 7.05 2.61
N SER A 200 -1.69 6.32 1.50
CA SER A 200 -0.59 5.43 1.11
C SER A 200 0.66 6.22 0.75
N THR A 201 0.50 7.36 0.09
CA THR A 201 1.61 8.29 -0.18
C THR A 201 2.11 8.95 1.11
N TYR A 202 1.21 9.38 2.00
CA TYR A 202 1.56 9.92 3.32
C TYR A 202 2.31 8.88 4.19
N ALA A 203 1.93 7.61 4.09
CA ALA A 203 2.57 6.50 4.79
C ALA A 203 4.01 6.26 4.34
N GLU A 204 4.36 6.58 3.09
CA GLU A 204 5.76 6.56 2.62
C GLU A 204 6.61 7.56 3.40
N GLU A 205 6.11 8.78 3.63
CA GLU A 205 6.79 9.81 4.42
C GLU A 205 6.99 9.37 5.87
N LEU A 206 5.97 8.72 6.46
CA LEU A 206 6.08 8.16 7.80
C LEU A 206 7.21 7.12 7.86
N MET A 207 7.32 6.25 6.87
CA MET A 207 8.36 5.22 6.82
C MET A 207 9.74 5.81 6.58
N LEU A 208 9.86 6.88 5.79
CA LEU A 208 11.12 7.61 5.68
C LEU A 208 11.52 8.23 7.02
N ALA A 209 10.59 8.87 7.73
CA ALA A 209 10.87 9.48 9.03
C ALA A 209 11.22 8.44 10.12
N ALA A 210 10.51 7.31 10.14
CA ALA A 210 10.60 6.31 11.21
C ALA A 210 11.72 5.28 11.02
N THR A 211 12.31 5.16 9.82
CA THR A 211 13.30 4.12 9.52
C THR A 211 14.66 4.68 9.10
N PRO A 212 15.75 3.90 9.23
CA PRO A 212 17.06 4.32 8.72
C PRO A 212 17.09 4.62 7.22
N HIS A 213 16.09 4.16 6.46
CA HIS A 213 15.99 4.43 5.03
C HIS A 213 15.79 5.91 4.70
N GLY A 214 15.16 6.71 5.58
CA GLY A 214 15.08 8.16 5.37
C GLY A 214 16.43 8.88 5.48
N ARG A 215 17.48 8.21 5.96
CA ARG A 215 18.85 8.74 5.98
C ARG A 215 19.65 8.36 4.73
N ASP A 216 19.14 7.45 3.89
CA ASP A 216 19.75 7.13 2.60
C ASP A 216 19.34 8.19 1.56
N PRO A 217 20.28 9.01 1.05
CA PRO A 217 19.97 10.03 0.05
C PRO A 217 19.33 9.44 -1.22
N ARG A 218 19.61 8.18 -1.55
CA ARG A 218 19.00 7.51 -2.71
C ARG A 218 17.51 7.24 -2.48
N MET A 219 17.12 6.86 -1.27
CA MET A 219 15.71 6.67 -0.90
C MET A 219 14.97 8.01 -0.91
N VAL A 220 15.55 9.05 -0.29
CA VAL A 220 14.95 10.40 -0.25
C VAL A 220 14.80 10.97 -1.67
N LEU A 221 15.82 10.83 -2.51
CA LEU A 221 15.75 11.26 -3.91
C LEU A 221 14.71 10.47 -4.72
N THR A 222 14.60 9.16 -4.49
CA THR A 222 13.60 8.34 -5.16
C THR A 222 12.19 8.75 -4.73
N HIS A 223 11.95 9.03 -3.44
CA HIS A 223 10.66 9.54 -2.98
C HIS A 223 10.34 10.90 -3.57
N ALA A 224 11.30 11.83 -3.62
CA ALA A 224 11.10 13.13 -4.25
C ALA A 224 10.75 13.01 -5.76
N LYS A 225 11.38 12.06 -6.47
CA LYS A 225 11.02 11.71 -7.86
C LYS A 225 9.57 11.21 -7.97
N GLU A 226 9.09 10.47 -6.98
CA GLU A 226 7.71 9.99 -6.91
C GLU A 226 6.70 11.09 -6.61
N GLU A 227 7.04 12.03 -5.73
CA GLU A 227 6.23 13.22 -5.47
C GLU A 227 6.12 14.11 -6.72
N LEU A 228 7.22 14.30 -7.45
CA LEU A 228 7.19 14.99 -8.75
C LEU A 228 6.26 14.29 -9.73
N ARG A 229 6.30 12.95 -9.80
CA ARG A 229 5.37 12.18 -10.62
C ARG A 229 3.92 12.38 -10.20
N ALA A 230 3.62 12.37 -8.90
CA ALA A 230 2.27 12.60 -8.40
C ALA A 230 1.76 14.01 -8.76
N LEU A 231 2.64 15.01 -8.70
CA LEU A 231 2.32 16.37 -9.15
C LEU A 231 2.11 16.44 -10.67
N ALA A 232 2.99 15.84 -11.47
CA ALA A 232 2.81 15.79 -12.92
C ALA A 232 1.50 15.10 -13.27
N ASN A 233 1.14 13.98 -12.62
CA ASN A 233 -0.14 13.30 -12.81
C ASN A 233 -1.34 14.26 -12.71
N VAL A 234 -1.35 15.22 -11.77
CA VAL A 234 -2.39 16.26 -11.69
C VAL A 234 -2.35 17.17 -12.91
N LEU A 235 -1.16 17.64 -13.30
CA LEU A 235 -0.99 18.56 -14.43
C LEU A 235 -1.39 17.93 -15.76
N ILE A 236 -1.02 16.66 -16.01
CA ILE A 236 -1.41 15.95 -17.23
C ILE A 236 -2.89 15.58 -17.23
N ASP A 237 -3.49 15.17 -16.11
CA ASP A 237 -4.93 14.87 -16.06
C ASP A 237 -5.76 16.12 -16.38
N ILE A 238 -5.49 17.24 -15.69
CA ILE A 238 -6.18 18.52 -15.95
C ILE A 238 -5.85 19.03 -17.36
N GLY A 239 -4.59 18.95 -17.77
CA GLY A 239 -4.12 19.44 -19.06
C GLY A 239 -4.81 18.74 -20.24
N LEU A 240 -4.89 17.41 -20.20
CA LEU A 240 -5.51 16.60 -21.26
C LEU A 240 -7.04 16.80 -21.31
N HIS A 241 -7.69 16.92 -20.15
CA HIS A 241 -9.16 17.01 -20.09
C HIS A 241 -9.71 18.43 -20.26
N ALA A 242 -8.99 19.45 -19.82
CA ALA A 242 -9.49 20.84 -19.77
C ALA A 242 -8.50 21.89 -20.30
N GLY A 243 -7.24 21.53 -20.48
CA GLY A 243 -6.17 22.48 -20.84
C GLY A 243 -5.70 22.42 -22.30
N GLY A 244 -6.22 21.51 -23.11
CA GLY A 244 -5.78 21.33 -24.51
C GLY A 244 -4.37 20.75 -24.66
N MET A 245 -3.83 20.11 -23.62
CA MET A 245 -2.50 19.47 -23.65
C MET A 245 -2.50 18.30 -24.65
N SER A 246 -1.43 18.19 -25.43
CA SER A 246 -1.17 17.06 -26.34
C SER A 246 -0.55 15.85 -25.61
N ASP A 247 -0.60 14.67 -26.24
CA ASP A 247 0.06 13.47 -25.73
C ASP A 247 1.58 13.66 -25.63
N GLU A 248 2.16 14.39 -26.58
CA GLU A 248 3.59 14.72 -26.63
C GLU A 248 4.00 15.63 -25.47
N GLU A 249 3.22 16.68 -25.19
CA GLU A 249 3.44 17.54 -24.04
C GLU A 249 3.29 16.78 -22.71
N ALA A 250 2.30 15.88 -22.63
CA ALA A 250 2.11 15.04 -21.46
C ALA A 250 3.30 14.10 -21.23
N LEU A 251 3.80 13.46 -22.29
CA LEU A 251 4.98 12.60 -22.24
C LEU A 251 6.25 13.39 -21.88
N ALA A 252 6.44 14.58 -22.46
CA ALA A 252 7.56 15.46 -22.15
C ALA A 252 7.52 15.93 -20.69
N SER A 253 6.35 16.27 -20.16
CA SER A 253 6.18 16.61 -18.74
C SER A 253 6.66 15.49 -17.82
N MET A 254 6.27 14.25 -18.09
CA MET A 254 6.69 13.09 -17.30
C MET A 254 8.19 12.82 -17.40
N THR A 255 8.75 12.85 -18.61
CA THR A 255 10.14 12.44 -18.86
C THR A 255 11.15 13.54 -18.54
N GLU A 256 10.90 14.78 -18.97
CA GLU A 256 11.86 15.89 -18.87
C GLU A 256 11.75 16.67 -17.56
N ARG A 257 10.53 16.81 -17.00
CA ARG A 257 10.31 17.60 -15.78
C ARG A 257 10.28 16.74 -14.51
N THR A 258 9.92 15.46 -14.63
CA THR A 258 9.82 14.56 -13.47
C THR A 258 10.71 13.34 -13.54
N PHE A 259 11.60 13.28 -14.54
CA PHE A 259 12.68 12.30 -14.65
C PHE A 259 12.22 10.84 -14.71
N GLN A 260 11.01 10.58 -15.23
CA GLN A 260 10.51 9.21 -15.39
C GLN A 260 11.13 8.56 -16.61
N GLU A 261 11.44 7.26 -16.52
CA GLU A 261 11.80 6.48 -17.69
C GLU A 261 10.63 6.43 -18.68
N ARG A 262 10.95 6.45 -19.97
CA ARG A 262 9.93 6.47 -21.05
C ARG A 262 8.96 5.29 -20.94
N ALA A 263 9.47 4.10 -20.59
CA ALA A 263 8.68 2.89 -20.38
C ALA A 263 7.58 3.03 -19.30
N GLU A 264 7.72 3.96 -18.36
CA GLU A 264 6.67 4.29 -17.38
C GLU A 264 5.80 5.48 -17.85
N ALA A 265 6.44 6.48 -18.46
CA ALA A 265 5.76 7.70 -18.89
C ALA A 265 4.73 7.46 -20.00
N GLU A 266 4.99 6.56 -20.95
CA GLU A 266 4.07 6.26 -22.08
C GLU A 266 2.69 5.77 -21.63
N GLY A 267 2.60 5.09 -20.49
CA GLY A 267 1.32 4.60 -19.96
C GLY A 267 0.44 5.71 -19.40
N LYS A 268 1.01 6.86 -19.02
CA LYS A 268 0.31 7.90 -18.26
C LYS A 268 -0.70 8.70 -19.09
N PRO A 269 -0.37 9.23 -20.29
CA PRO A 269 -1.37 9.89 -21.13
C PRO A 269 -2.53 8.95 -21.50
N ARG A 270 -2.22 7.69 -21.83
CA ARG A 270 -3.25 6.68 -22.11
C ARG A 270 -4.17 6.45 -20.91
N ARG A 271 -3.61 6.31 -19.70
CA ARG A 271 -4.40 6.16 -18.46
C ARG A 271 -5.23 7.40 -18.17
N ALA A 272 -4.67 8.59 -18.35
CA ALA A 272 -5.38 9.86 -18.18
C ALA A 272 -6.56 9.99 -19.15
N LYS A 273 -6.44 9.54 -20.40
CA LYS A 273 -7.54 9.57 -21.39
C LYS A 273 -8.60 8.49 -21.19
N LEU A 274 -8.24 7.36 -20.59
CA LEU A 274 -9.15 6.24 -20.29
C LEU A 274 -9.79 6.34 -18.90
N SER A 275 -9.48 7.39 -18.15
CA SER A 275 -10.08 7.72 -16.85
C SER A 275 -10.27 9.22 -16.74
N SER A 276 -10.72 9.72 -15.60
CA SER A 276 -10.73 11.16 -15.31
C SER A 276 -10.55 11.36 -13.81
N THR A 277 -9.81 12.39 -13.41
CA THR A 277 -9.54 12.79 -12.01
C THR A 277 -8.77 11.78 -11.15
N GLN A 278 -8.68 10.52 -11.57
CA GLN A 278 -8.03 9.44 -10.83
C GLN A 278 -6.55 9.72 -10.58
N LEU A 279 -5.85 10.28 -11.58
CA LEU A 279 -4.45 10.65 -11.45
C LEU A 279 -4.22 11.79 -10.43
N CYS A 280 -5.25 12.62 -10.17
CA CYS A 280 -5.19 13.69 -9.19
C CYS A 280 -5.24 13.17 -7.74
N ALA A 281 -5.84 11.99 -7.51
CA ALA A 281 -6.09 11.44 -6.18
C ALA A 281 -4.83 11.31 -5.33
N TYR A 282 -3.69 10.97 -5.94
CA TYR A 282 -2.41 10.79 -5.23
C TYR A 282 -1.93 12.11 -4.59
N TYR A 283 -1.69 13.14 -5.41
CA TYR A 283 -1.11 14.39 -4.92
C TYR A 283 -2.11 15.23 -4.11
N LEU A 284 -3.37 15.30 -4.54
CA LEU A 284 -4.39 16.01 -3.77
C LEU A 284 -4.68 15.30 -2.45
N GLY A 285 -4.70 13.96 -2.46
CA GLY A 285 -4.88 13.14 -1.27
C GLY A 285 -3.77 13.33 -0.24
N VAL A 286 -2.51 13.21 -0.63
CA VAL A 286 -1.38 13.36 0.32
C VAL A 286 -1.31 14.79 0.87
N ARG A 287 -1.59 15.79 0.04
CA ARG A 287 -1.67 17.19 0.48
C ARG A 287 -2.75 17.36 1.56
N ALA A 288 -3.94 16.82 1.34
CA ALA A 288 -5.02 16.89 2.31
C ALA A 288 -4.68 16.15 3.61
N TRP A 289 -4.09 14.96 3.55
CA TRP A 289 -3.64 14.23 4.75
C TRP A 289 -2.63 15.03 5.58
N ARG A 290 -1.65 15.68 4.92
CA ARG A 290 -0.70 16.58 5.58
C ARG A 290 -1.41 17.75 6.26
N GLU A 291 -2.39 18.36 5.58
CA GLU A 291 -3.16 19.49 6.11
C GLU A 291 -4.06 19.10 7.29
N ILE A 292 -4.76 17.97 7.20
CA ILE A 292 -5.60 17.41 8.26
C ILE A 292 -4.75 17.13 9.51
N ARG A 293 -3.61 16.45 9.34
CA ARG A 293 -2.67 16.18 10.44
C ARG A 293 -2.18 17.48 11.06
N ALA A 294 -1.71 18.42 10.26
CA ALA A 294 -1.19 19.69 10.77
C ALA A 294 -2.27 20.50 11.52
N THR A 295 -3.52 20.41 11.08
CA THR A 295 -4.66 21.05 11.76
C THR A 295 -4.96 20.38 13.09
N ALA A 296 -4.98 19.06 13.14
CA ALA A 296 -5.14 18.30 14.38
C ALA A 296 -4.00 18.56 15.37
N GLU A 297 -2.74 18.60 14.90
CA GLU A 297 -1.57 18.95 15.72
C GLU A 297 -1.70 20.34 16.34
N ARG A 298 -2.19 21.33 15.57
CA ARG A 298 -2.41 22.70 16.09
C ARG A 298 -3.55 22.77 17.10
N ALA A 299 -4.65 22.06 16.86
CA ALA A 299 -5.79 22.05 17.77
C ALA A 299 -5.44 21.38 19.11
N ALA A 300 -4.73 20.25 19.04
CA ALA A 300 -4.33 19.44 20.18
C ALA A 300 -3.17 20.03 21.01
N GLY A 301 -2.29 20.79 20.38
CA GLY A 301 -1.06 21.29 20.99
C GLY A 301 -0.20 20.16 21.56
N THR A 302 0.21 20.29 22.82
CA THR A 302 1.06 19.29 23.50
C THR A 302 0.34 17.98 23.81
N ALA A 303 -0.99 17.92 23.68
CA ALA A 303 -1.77 16.71 23.87
C ALA A 303 -1.87 15.85 22.60
N PHE A 304 -1.26 16.27 21.48
CA PHE A 304 -1.33 15.52 20.24
C PHE A 304 -0.64 14.15 20.34
N ASP A 305 -1.40 13.08 20.14
CA ASP A 305 -0.86 11.73 19.93
C ASP A 305 -1.08 11.30 18.48
N VAL A 306 0.03 11.16 17.75
CA VAL A 306 0.02 10.74 16.34
C VAL A 306 -0.57 9.35 16.13
N ARG A 307 -0.41 8.43 17.09
CA ARG A 307 -0.97 7.08 17.00
C ARG A 307 -2.48 7.12 17.14
N ALA A 308 -2.98 7.84 18.15
CA ALA A 308 -4.41 8.03 18.33
C ALA A 308 -5.05 8.73 17.12
N PHE A 309 -4.36 9.72 16.54
CA PHE A 309 -4.79 10.37 15.30
C PHE A 309 -4.90 9.37 14.13
N HIS A 310 -3.87 8.55 13.88
CA HIS A 310 -3.91 7.56 12.80
C HIS A 310 -4.95 6.47 13.02
N ASP A 311 -5.05 5.93 14.25
CA ASP A 311 -6.04 4.90 14.58
C ASP A 311 -7.46 5.40 14.34
N ARG A 312 -7.75 6.65 14.74
CA ARG A 312 -9.05 7.27 14.53
C ARG A 312 -9.32 7.55 13.05
N ALA A 313 -8.36 8.14 12.35
CA ALA A 313 -8.53 8.48 10.93
C ALA A 313 -8.72 7.24 10.05
N LEU A 314 -7.90 6.20 10.25
CA LEU A 314 -8.04 4.92 9.55
C LEU A 314 -9.30 4.15 9.95
N GLY A 315 -9.76 4.34 11.19
CA GLY A 315 -11.01 3.80 11.71
C GLY A 315 -12.25 4.35 10.98
N GLU A 316 -12.14 5.46 10.27
CA GLU A 316 -13.21 5.98 9.41
C GLU A 316 -13.21 5.35 8.01
N GLY A 317 -12.16 4.67 7.59
CA GLY A 317 -12.05 4.13 6.23
C GLY A 317 -12.05 5.23 5.15
N ALA A 318 -12.47 4.87 3.93
CA ALA A 318 -12.37 5.75 2.75
C ALA A 318 -13.48 6.82 2.67
N VAL A 319 -13.65 7.62 3.73
CA VAL A 319 -14.53 8.80 3.70
C VAL A 319 -13.84 9.97 2.97
N PRO A 320 -14.59 10.87 2.31
CA PRO A 320 -13.98 12.04 1.66
C PRO A 320 -13.15 12.88 2.62
N LEU A 321 -11.97 13.32 2.18
CA LEU A 321 -11.00 14.03 3.03
C LEU A 321 -11.55 15.25 3.78
N PRO A 322 -12.37 16.14 3.17
CA PRO A 322 -13.00 17.23 3.91
C PRO A 322 -13.89 16.73 5.06
N ARG A 323 -14.65 15.65 4.84
CA ARG A 323 -15.49 15.06 5.88
C ARG A 323 -14.66 14.32 6.93
N LEU A 324 -13.55 13.70 6.53
CA LEU A 324 -12.59 13.11 7.47
C LEU A 324 -12.06 14.18 8.43
N GLN A 325 -11.69 15.35 7.89
CA GLN A 325 -11.22 16.47 8.71
C GLN A 325 -12.27 16.91 9.72
N GLU A 326 -13.51 17.12 9.28
CA GLU A 326 -14.61 17.49 10.17
C GLU A 326 -14.81 16.47 11.30
N ILE A 327 -14.91 15.18 10.95
CA ILE A 327 -15.04 14.10 11.95
C ILE A 327 -13.88 14.17 12.93
N LEU A 328 -12.65 14.27 12.44
CA LEU A 328 -11.47 14.29 13.29
C LEU A 328 -11.44 15.53 14.19
N LEU A 329 -11.91 16.69 13.76
CA LEU A 329 -11.87 17.93 14.54
C LEU A 329 -13.08 18.15 15.46
N GLU A 330 -14.23 17.51 15.21
CA GLU A 330 -15.43 17.59 16.08
C GLU A 330 -15.15 17.13 17.53
N GLU A 331 -14.03 16.44 17.80
CA GLU A 331 -13.67 15.87 19.10
C GLU A 331 -12.40 16.48 19.75
N TRP A 332 -11.85 17.58 19.22
CA TRP A 332 -10.69 18.29 19.81
C TRP A 332 -11.01 19.71 20.24
#